data_AF-A0A934G9U8-F1
#
_entry.id   AF-A0A934G9U8-F1
#
_cell.length_a   1.000
_cell.length_b   1.000
_cell.length_c   1.000
_cell.angle_alpha   90.00
_cell.angle_beta   90.00
_cell.angle_gamma   90.00
#
_symmetry.space_group_name_H-M   'P 1'
#
loop_
_entity.id
_entity.type
_entity.pdbx_description
1 polymer ?
#
loop_
_entity_poly.entity_id
_entity_poly.type
_entity_poly.pdbx_seq_one_letter_code
_entity_poly.pdbx_strand_id
1 'polypeptide(L)'
;DMAPLRGPSGGRTALPVALTTRVTLSGNEISLADINATIAGSVARGKLEVGLARPYRLRGEIEADQADGASLVGAVIGMPAPSGNNSNVSSIWSSEPFAAGAFGDFTGEIALKARRLDLLPQVTAREFRASLRFAKDEFTFDDMAGDVAGGRLTGQASFRTVNNGLQARAKVSVTGIDAASLLSAGARPPITGSLGFAAEIAGAGLSPVALIGSLQGAGKISLTDAQFAGLDPRAFDAVTRAVDQGLPIDAGRISNVVSKALESGQLSIKRVEGTVAVSAGRMQLSHVAADAKDAVLSLYGNLDLTDGSLDAYLVLSGLSQAAGARPDIFMALKGPVAAPSRSVDVAALSGWLTLRAIENQAKRIQEVERAQQRIQEMEQAQKRIQEIERAQRQRESQTPLSKSEQAPALPPPVDIGPTPVPGRQSQPAASVGPQN
;
A
#
# COMPACT_ATOMS: atom_id res chain seq x y z
N ASP A 1 10.76 47.14 14.04
CA ASP A 1 10.75 46.89 12.59
C ASP A 1 9.68 45.85 12.31
N MET A 2 8.82 46.05 11.31
CA MET A 2 7.72 45.12 10.97
C MET A 2 8.17 44.03 9.99
N ALA A 3 9.47 43.72 9.98
CA ALA A 3 10.07 42.67 9.15
C ALA A 3 9.37 41.30 9.23
N PRO A 4 8.95 40.75 10.39
CA PRO A 4 8.28 39.45 10.45
C PRO A 4 6.84 39.46 9.89
N LEU A 5 6.30 40.62 9.50
CA LEU A 5 5.03 40.73 8.78
C LEU A 5 5.22 40.96 7.27
N ARG A 6 6.42 40.71 6.74
CA ARG A 6 6.68 40.71 5.29
C ARG A 6 6.43 39.29 4.76
N GLY A 7 5.65 39.16 3.69
CA GLY A 7 5.24 37.84 3.17
C GLY A 7 6.40 36.97 2.66
N PRO A 8 6.19 35.66 2.49
CA PRO A 8 7.24 34.70 2.12
C PRO A 8 7.83 34.91 0.72
N SER A 9 7.16 35.68 -0.14
CA SER A 9 7.77 36.21 -1.37
C SER A 9 8.74 37.35 -1.04
N GLY A 10 10.01 37.25 -1.44
CA GLY A 10 11.02 38.31 -1.29
C GLY A 10 10.76 39.63 -2.04
N GLY A 11 9.52 39.88 -2.46
CA GLY A 11 9.04 41.16 -2.97
C GLY A 11 8.60 42.11 -1.85
N ARG A 12 8.70 43.42 -2.11
CA ARG A 12 8.45 44.51 -1.14
C ARG A 12 6.95 44.79 -0.91
N THR A 13 6.10 43.76 -0.96
CA THR A 13 4.65 43.87 -0.78
C THR A 13 4.33 43.94 0.72
N ALA A 14 3.81 45.08 1.17
CA ALA A 14 3.32 45.23 2.53
C ALA A 14 2.12 44.27 2.74
N LEU A 15 2.19 43.43 3.76
CA LEU A 15 1.09 42.56 4.15
C LEU A 15 -0.05 43.44 4.68
N PRO A 16 -1.26 43.42 4.08
CA PRO A 16 -2.36 44.25 4.56
C PRO A 16 -2.84 43.71 5.91
N VAL A 17 -2.76 44.56 6.93
CA VAL A 17 -3.19 44.27 8.30
C VAL A 17 -4.17 45.33 8.76
N ALA A 18 -5.38 44.92 9.12
CA ALA A 18 -6.31 45.70 9.92
C ALA A 18 -6.37 45.10 11.34
N LEU A 19 -6.42 45.93 12.38
CA LEU A 19 -6.46 45.49 13.78
C LEU A 19 -7.42 46.36 14.57
N THR A 20 -8.38 45.72 15.24
CA THR A 20 -9.20 46.29 16.32
C THR A 20 -8.87 45.55 17.61
N THR A 21 -8.62 46.27 18.69
CA THR A 21 -8.31 45.69 20.02
C THR A 21 -8.46 46.77 21.10
N ARG A 22 -8.76 46.36 22.33
CA ARG A 22 -8.71 47.21 23.51
C ARG A 22 -7.33 47.14 24.14
N VAL A 23 -6.57 48.23 24.05
CA VAL A 23 -5.22 48.33 24.65
C VAL A 23 -5.31 48.93 26.05
N THR A 24 -4.70 48.27 27.03
CA THR A 24 -4.49 48.78 28.40
C THR A 24 -3.00 48.74 28.71
N LEU A 25 -2.43 49.85 29.20
CA LEU A 25 -1.04 49.92 29.66
C LEU A 25 -1.01 49.99 31.18
N SER A 26 -0.31 49.05 31.82
CA SER A 26 -0.12 49.00 33.28
C SER A 26 1.36 48.86 33.60
N GLY A 27 2.00 49.97 33.96
CA GLY A 27 3.45 50.01 34.21
C GLY A 27 4.26 49.57 33.00
N ASN A 28 4.86 48.38 33.08
CA ASN A 28 5.72 47.79 32.04
C ASN A 28 5.02 46.65 31.26
N GLU A 29 3.69 46.59 31.30
CA GLU A 29 2.88 45.55 30.67
C GLU A 29 1.75 46.16 29.83
N ILE A 30 1.62 45.70 28.58
CA ILE A 30 0.50 46.03 27.69
C ILE A 30 -0.43 44.82 27.62
N SER A 31 -1.70 45.02 27.94
CA SER A 31 -2.77 44.06 27.68
C SER A 31 -3.53 44.47 26.42
N LEU A 32 -3.67 43.54 25.48
CA LEU A 32 -4.46 43.64 24.26
C LEU A 32 -5.64 42.68 24.42
N ALA A 33 -6.81 43.21 24.77
CA ALA A 33 -8.06 42.46 24.86
C ALA A 33 -8.88 42.61 23.58
N ASP A 34 -9.84 41.72 23.37
CA ASP A 34 -10.78 41.75 22.23
C ASP A 34 -10.06 41.91 20.88
N ILE A 35 -8.93 41.21 20.67
CA ILE A 35 -8.18 41.27 19.41
C ILE A 35 -9.10 40.75 18.30
N ASN A 36 -9.24 41.54 17.25
CA ASN A 36 -9.85 41.17 15.99
C ASN A 36 -9.01 41.79 14.86
N ALA A 37 -8.23 40.96 14.19
CA ALA A 37 -7.28 41.35 13.15
C ALA A 37 -7.60 40.65 11.83
N THR A 38 -7.45 41.35 10.72
CA THR A 38 -7.49 40.77 9.37
C THR A 38 -6.09 40.91 8.77
N ILE A 39 -5.43 39.78 8.52
CA ILE A 39 -4.07 39.68 8.01
C ILE A 39 -4.14 38.95 6.66
N ALA A 40 -3.84 39.65 5.56
CA ALA A 40 -3.92 39.09 4.20
C ALA A 40 -5.26 38.40 3.86
N GLY A 41 -6.37 38.88 4.43
CA GLY A 41 -7.71 38.32 4.24
C GLY A 41 -8.11 37.24 5.26
N SER A 42 -7.17 36.67 6.01
CA SER A 42 -7.45 35.76 7.12
C SER A 42 -7.77 36.53 8.40
N VAL A 43 -8.81 36.12 9.12
CA VAL A 43 -9.18 36.72 10.41
C VAL A 43 -8.50 35.98 11.56
N ALA A 44 -7.92 36.73 12.49
CA ALA A 44 -7.34 36.27 13.73
C ALA A 44 -7.98 37.01 14.93
N ARG A 45 -8.28 36.28 16.00
CA ARG A 45 -8.94 36.75 17.21
C ARG A 45 -8.15 36.33 18.45
N GLY A 46 -8.31 37.01 19.58
CA GLY A 46 -7.69 36.56 20.83
C GLY A 46 -7.45 37.64 21.89
N LYS A 47 -6.49 37.36 22.77
CA LYS A 47 -6.00 38.31 23.79
C LYS A 47 -4.51 38.07 24.03
N LEU A 48 -3.75 39.14 24.25
CA LEU A 48 -2.31 39.07 24.51
C LEU A 48 -1.90 39.98 25.67
N GLU A 49 -0.93 39.54 26.45
CA GLU A 49 -0.18 40.30 27.43
C GLU A 49 1.27 40.42 26.96
N VAL A 50 1.80 41.64 26.95
CA VAL A 50 3.14 41.97 26.45
C VAL A 50 3.92 42.72 27.54
N GLY A 51 4.84 42.04 28.20
CA GLY A 51 5.85 42.65 29.06
C GLY A 51 6.91 43.35 28.22
N LEU A 52 7.14 44.64 28.48
CA LEU A 52 7.99 45.51 27.67
C LEU A 52 9.50 45.44 27.99
N ALA A 53 9.88 44.75 29.07
CA ALA A 53 11.28 44.43 29.34
C ALA A 53 11.78 43.37 28.33
N ARG A 54 13.02 43.49 27.86
CA ARG A 54 13.62 42.51 26.93
C ARG A 54 14.23 41.33 27.69
N PRO A 55 14.10 40.07 27.18
CA PRO A 55 13.29 39.66 26.03
C PRO A 55 11.79 39.82 26.32
N TYR A 56 11.02 40.30 25.33
CA TYR A 56 9.62 40.68 25.50
C TYR A 56 8.78 39.49 25.99
N ARG A 57 8.10 39.64 27.14
CA ARG A 57 7.25 38.56 27.68
C ARG A 57 5.91 38.55 26.95
N LEU A 58 5.65 37.54 26.13
CA LEU A 58 4.34 37.30 25.52
C LEU A 58 3.56 36.23 26.30
N ARG A 59 2.29 36.52 26.61
CA ARG A 59 1.32 35.51 27.05
C ARG A 59 -0.04 35.72 26.39
N GLY A 60 -0.84 34.67 26.26
CA GLY A 60 -2.25 34.81 25.88
C GLY A 60 -2.78 33.67 25.02
N GLU A 61 -3.81 33.96 24.22
CA GLU A 61 -4.39 33.02 23.26
C GLU A 61 -4.68 33.71 21.92
N ILE A 62 -4.48 32.98 20.83
CA ILE A 62 -4.76 33.40 19.45
C ILE A 62 -5.54 32.30 18.73
N GLU A 63 -6.68 32.67 18.15
CA GLU A 63 -7.50 31.85 17.24
C GLU A 63 -7.44 32.43 15.82
N ALA A 64 -7.07 31.63 14.83
CA ALA A 64 -7.15 32.01 13.41
C ALA A 64 -8.24 31.22 12.67
N ASP A 65 -8.94 31.85 11.72
CA ASP A 65 -9.84 31.14 10.81
C ASP A 65 -9.04 30.30 9.79
N GLN A 66 -7.94 30.86 9.25
CA GLN A 66 -6.96 30.12 8.44
C GLN A 66 -5.53 30.62 8.70
N ALA A 67 -4.57 29.70 8.72
CA ALA A 67 -3.14 30.00 8.78
C ALA A 67 -2.32 29.05 7.89
N ASP A 68 -1.22 29.55 7.34
CA ASP A 68 -0.16 28.75 6.70
C ASP A 68 0.90 28.43 7.76
N GLY A 69 0.87 27.20 8.28
CA GLY A 69 1.77 26.75 9.34
C GLY A 69 3.21 26.62 8.86
N ALA A 70 3.42 26.22 7.60
CA ALA A 70 4.76 26.09 7.02
C ALA A 70 5.44 27.46 6.89
N SER A 71 4.73 28.46 6.36
CA SER A 71 5.26 29.83 6.24
C SER A 71 5.46 30.49 7.61
N LEU A 72 4.55 30.28 8.58
CA LEU A 72 4.69 30.83 9.93
C LEU A 72 5.88 30.23 10.68
N VAL A 73 6.03 28.90 10.68
CA VAL A 73 7.20 28.24 11.27
C VAL A 73 8.47 28.68 10.55
N GLY A 74 8.46 28.72 9.22
CA GLY A 74 9.58 29.20 8.40
C GLY A 74 10.05 30.60 8.80
N ALA A 75 9.13 31.56 8.93
CA ALA A 75 9.45 32.92 9.37
C ALA A 75 10.04 32.95 10.80
N VAL A 76 9.46 32.19 11.73
CA VAL A 76 9.92 32.11 13.13
C VAL A 76 11.32 31.52 13.24
N ILE A 77 11.64 30.48 12.46
CA ILE A 77 12.96 29.83 12.48
C ILE A 77 14.00 30.48 11.55
N GLY A 78 13.65 31.54 10.84
CA GLY A 78 14.54 32.21 9.90
C GLY A 78 14.83 31.42 8.62
N MET A 79 13.90 30.58 8.17
CA MET A 79 14.03 29.84 6.91
C MET A 79 14.09 30.83 5.71
N PRO A 80 15.14 30.78 4.88
CA PRO A 80 15.20 31.60 3.66
C PRO A 80 14.09 31.21 2.69
N ALA A 81 13.55 32.20 1.99
CA ALA A 81 12.54 31.96 0.96
C ALA A 81 13.12 31.06 -0.15
N PRO A 82 12.36 30.09 -0.69
CA PRO A 82 12.83 29.28 -1.81
C PRO A 82 13.13 30.19 -3.01
N SER A 83 14.36 30.10 -3.55
CA SER A 83 14.80 30.95 -4.64
C SER A 83 14.09 30.56 -5.95
N GLY A 84 13.15 31.41 -6.37
CA GLY A 84 12.28 31.12 -7.50
C GLY A 84 12.87 31.51 -8.85
N ASN A 85 13.16 30.52 -9.70
CA ASN A 85 13.09 30.62 -11.17
C ASN A 85 13.27 29.27 -11.91
N ASN A 86 13.80 28.22 -11.28
CA ASN A 86 13.89 26.91 -11.92
C ASN A 86 12.58 26.12 -11.82
N SER A 87 11.95 25.90 -12.97
CA SER A 87 10.86 24.94 -13.19
C SER A 87 11.32 23.48 -13.16
N ASN A 88 12.40 23.18 -12.45
CA ASN A 88 12.94 21.84 -12.24
C ASN A 88 12.62 21.39 -10.81
N VAL A 89 12.11 20.17 -10.68
CA VAL A 89 11.64 19.57 -9.42
C VAL A 89 12.83 19.07 -8.58
N SER A 90 13.83 19.92 -8.30
CA SER A 90 15.17 19.49 -7.84
C SER A 90 15.74 20.23 -6.62
N SER A 91 14.96 21.03 -5.90
CA SER A 91 15.25 21.35 -4.49
C SER A 91 14.01 21.86 -3.78
N ILE A 92 13.46 21.01 -2.90
CA ILE A 92 12.37 21.38 -1.98
C ILE A 92 12.92 22.31 -0.87
N TRP A 93 14.22 22.22 -0.60
CA TRP A 93 14.90 22.88 0.52
C TRP A 93 16.01 23.82 0.02
N SER A 94 16.10 25.01 0.60
CA SER A 94 17.19 25.94 0.29
C SER A 94 18.53 25.48 0.88
N SER A 95 19.61 25.76 0.18
CA SER A 95 20.99 25.64 0.67
C SER A 95 21.49 26.89 1.39
N GLU A 96 20.78 28.01 1.28
CA GLU A 96 21.11 29.26 1.98
C GLU A 96 21.03 29.07 3.51
N PRO A 97 21.91 29.71 4.29
CA PRO A 97 21.88 29.62 5.76
C PRO A 97 20.56 30.12 6.36
N PHE A 98 20.21 29.62 7.54
CA PHE A 98 19.12 30.19 8.34
C PHE A 98 19.46 31.65 8.73
N ALA A 99 18.48 32.53 8.59
CA ALA A 99 18.49 33.86 9.19
C ALA A 99 18.25 33.77 10.71
N ALA A 100 18.38 34.90 11.43
CA ALA A 100 18.22 34.95 12.88
C ALA A 100 16.82 34.55 13.39
N GLY A 101 15.79 34.52 12.53
CA GLY A 101 14.41 34.22 12.91
C GLY A 101 13.86 35.23 13.92
N ALA A 102 13.00 34.74 14.83
CA ALA A 102 12.46 35.50 15.95
C ALA A 102 13.17 35.18 17.30
N PHE A 103 14.28 34.43 17.27
CA PHE A 103 14.98 33.96 18.47
C PHE A 103 15.55 35.14 19.28
N GLY A 104 15.53 35.01 20.61
CA GLY A 104 16.05 36.02 21.54
C GLY A 104 15.15 37.23 21.78
N ASP A 105 14.18 37.51 20.89
CA ASP A 105 13.29 38.67 21.03
C ASP A 105 12.16 38.45 22.05
N PHE A 106 11.68 37.20 22.20
CA PHE A 106 10.46 36.87 22.94
C PHE A 106 10.65 35.75 23.97
N THR A 107 9.89 35.81 25.06
CA THR A 107 9.74 34.71 26.03
C THR A 107 8.29 34.54 26.47
N GLY A 108 7.88 33.35 26.90
CA GLY A 108 6.55 33.10 27.46
C GLY A 108 5.79 32.01 26.70
N GLU A 109 4.46 32.13 26.62
CA GLU A 109 3.58 31.04 26.16
C GLU A 109 2.27 31.57 25.57
N ILE A 110 1.92 31.13 24.37
CA ILE A 110 0.67 31.48 23.68
C ILE A 110 -0.09 30.19 23.32
N ALA A 111 -1.34 30.09 23.77
CA ALA A 111 -2.25 29.06 23.30
C ALA A 111 -2.71 29.38 21.87
N LEU A 112 -2.42 28.48 20.93
CA LEU A 112 -2.78 28.62 19.52
C LEU A 112 -4.01 27.77 19.19
N LYS A 113 -4.93 28.34 18.42
CA LYS A 113 -6.06 27.66 17.78
C LYS A 113 -6.12 28.08 16.30
N ALA A 114 -6.41 27.15 15.40
CA ALA A 114 -6.65 27.45 13.99
C ALA A 114 -7.72 26.52 13.43
N ARG A 115 -8.83 27.08 12.91
CA ARG A 115 -9.90 26.26 12.30
C ARG A 115 -9.40 25.53 11.06
N ARG A 116 -8.50 26.16 10.31
CA ARG A 116 -7.72 25.58 9.21
C ARG A 116 -6.24 25.96 9.36
N LEU A 117 -5.36 24.96 9.41
CA LEU A 117 -3.92 25.13 9.37
C LEU A 117 -3.35 24.32 8.21
N ASP A 118 -2.82 24.99 7.19
CA ASP A 118 -2.13 24.33 6.09
C ASP A 118 -0.69 23.99 6.55
N LEU A 119 -0.39 22.70 6.71
CA LEU A 119 0.87 22.18 7.27
C LEU A 119 1.91 21.88 6.19
N LEU A 120 1.45 21.36 5.05
CA LEU A 120 2.22 21.10 3.82
C LEU A 120 1.29 21.38 2.63
N PRO A 121 1.78 21.54 1.39
CA PRO A 121 0.96 21.88 0.22
C PRO A 121 -0.25 20.97 -0.06
N GLN A 122 -0.23 19.74 0.45
CA GLN A 122 -1.33 18.76 0.32
C GLN A 122 -1.87 18.28 1.68
N VAL A 123 -1.41 18.85 2.81
CA VAL A 123 -1.79 18.42 4.17
C VAL A 123 -2.33 19.61 4.95
N THR A 124 -3.64 19.60 5.18
CA THR A 124 -4.34 20.59 6.01
C THR A 124 -4.86 19.93 7.28
N ALA A 125 -4.59 20.54 8.43
CA ALA A 125 -5.26 20.25 9.69
C ALA A 125 -6.48 21.15 9.87
N ARG A 126 -7.54 20.60 10.48
CA ARG A 126 -8.73 21.32 10.93
C ARG A 126 -8.83 21.27 12.45
N GLU A 127 -9.48 22.27 13.04
CA GLU A 127 -9.62 22.41 14.51
C GLU A 127 -8.28 22.22 15.24
N PHE A 128 -7.22 22.78 14.67
CA PHE A 128 -5.87 22.65 15.19
C PHE A 128 -5.70 23.45 16.48
N ARG A 129 -4.98 22.87 17.44
CA ARG A 129 -4.59 23.52 18.69
C ARG A 129 -3.16 23.12 19.07
N ALA A 130 -2.44 24.02 19.74
CA ALA A 130 -1.13 23.77 20.34
C ALA A 130 -0.86 24.80 21.46
N SER A 131 0.07 24.53 22.36
CA SER A 131 0.74 25.60 23.12
C SER A 131 2.08 25.93 22.44
N LEU A 132 2.31 27.21 22.15
CA LEU A 132 3.58 27.70 21.63
C LEU A 132 4.32 28.43 22.74
N ARG A 133 5.43 27.85 23.19
CA ARG A 133 6.31 28.40 24.21
C ARG A 133 7.58 28.98 23.58
N PHE A 134 7.96 30.15 24.07
CA PHE A 134 9.11 30.92 23.62
C PHE A 134 10.14 31.00 24.75
N ALA A 135 11.38 30.63 24.44
CA ALA A 135 12.55 30.83 25.28
C ALA A 135 13.64 31.56 24.47
N LYS A 136 14.70 32.01 25.16
CA LYS A 136 15.76 32.83 24.54
C LYS A 136 16.31 32.24 23.24
N ASP A 137 16.65 30.95 23.25
CA ASP A 137 17.31 30.28 22.12
C ASP A 137 16.45 29.11 21.57
N GLU A 138 15.17 29.00 21.96
CA GLU A 138 14.31 27.85 21.66
C GLU A 138 12.81 28.19 21.55
N PHE A 139 12.13 27.57 20.58
CA PHE A 139 10.66 27.55 20.46
C PHE A 139 10.16 26.11 20.59
N THR A 140 9.11 25.89 21.39
CA THR A 140 8.43 24.58 21.47
C THR A 140 6.95 24.71 21.15
N PHE A 141 6.48 23.84 20.26
CA PHE A 141 5.07 23.56 20.02
C PHE A 141 4.74 22.29 20.80
N ASP A 142 4.02 22.46 21.91
CA ASP A 142 3.59 21.39 22.80
C ASP A 142 2.08 21.13 22.62
N ASP A 143 1.61 19.93 22.96
CA ASP A 143 0.21 19.51 22.85
C ASP A 143 -0.47 19.78 21.48
N MET A 144 0.30 19.67 20.38
CA MET A 144 -0.27 19.81 19.03
C MET A 144 -1.35 18.75 18.82
N ALA A 145 -2.53 19.16 18.40
CA ALA A 145 -3.64 18.26 18.05
C ALA A 145 -4.54 18.90 16.99
N GLY A 146 -5.14 18.08 16.14
CA GLY A 146 -6.12 18.51 15.13
C GLY A 146 -6.60 17.35 14.28
N ASP A 147 -7.50 17.61 13.35
CA ASP A 147 -8.05 16.58 12.45
C ASP A 147 -7.45 16.75 11.04
N VAL A 148 -6.79 15.71 10.53
CA VAL A 148 -6.07 15.70 9.25
C VAL A 148 -6.56 14.52 8.42
N ALA A 149 -6.94 14.77 7.16
CA ALA A 149 -7.25 13.68 6.21
C ALA A 149 -8.28 12.65 6.72
N GLY A 150 -9.29 13.11 7.48
CA GLY A 150 -10.31 12.25 8.11
C GLY A 150 -9.89 11.60 9.43
N GLY A 151 -8.59 11.60 9.74
CA GLY A 151 -8.00 11.09 10.97
C GLY A 151 -7.59 12.17 11.97
N ARG A 152 -6.88 11.74 13.01
CA ARG A 152 -6.41 12.56 14.14
C ARG A 152 -4.90 12.76 14.09
N LEU A 153 -4.45 14.00 14.14
CA LEU A 153 -3.06 14.41 14.35
C LEU A 153 -2.82 14.70 15.84
N THR A 154 -1.65 14.28 16.34
CA THR A 154 -1.09 14.69 17.64
C THR A 154 0.43 14.87 17.52
N GLY A 155 1.04 15.70 18.36
CA GLY A 155 2.51 15.76 18.44
C GLY A 155 3.08 16.92 19.26
N GLN A 156 4.40 17.04 19.17
CA GLN A 156 5.20 18.12 19.72
C GLN A 156 6.42 18.39 18.80
N ALA A 157 6.89 19.64 18.75
CA ALA A 157 8.07 20.03 17.99
C ALA A 157 8.89 21.08 18.75
N SER A 158 10.21 21.03 18.63
CA SER A 158 11.13 21.99 19.24
C SER A 158 12.18 22.45 18.24
N PHE A 159 12.41 23.76 18.16
CA PHE A 159 13.42 24.39 17.31
C PHE A 159 14.37 25.21 18.19
N ARG A 160 15.68 24.96 18.12
CA ARG A 160 16.69 25.63 18.95
C ARG A 160 17.85 26.15 18.11
N THR A 161 18.28 27.39 18.32
CA THR A 161 19.46 27.95 17.66
C THR A 161 20.74 27.48 18.33
N VAL A 162 21.70 26.99 17.55
CA VAL A 162 23.01 26.53 18.02
C VAL A 162 24.07 26.83 16.96
N ASN A 163 25.12 27.58 17.33
CA ASN A 163 26.27 27.89 16.46
C ASN A 163 25.88 28.46 15.08
N ASN A 164 24.93 29.40 15.04
CA ASN A 164 24.33 29.98 13.83
C ASN A 164 23.58 28.99 12.91
N GLY A 165 23.34 27.77 13.38
CA GLY A 165 22.43 26.81 12.77
C GLY A 165 21.20 26.55 13.63
N LEU A 166 20.35 25.65 13.14
CA LEU A 166 19.11 25.22 13.78
C LEU A 166 19.21 23.74 14.15
N GLN A 167 18.84 23.40 15.37
CA GLN A 167 18.49 22.04 15.78
C GLN A 167 16.96 21.93 15.81
N ALA A 168 16.42 20.88 15.19
CA ALA A 168 15.00 20.57 15.25
C ALA A 168 14.78 19.19 15.86
N ARG A 169 13.68 19.04 16.61
CA ARG A 169 13.12 17.75 17.00
C ARG A 169 11.63 17.77 16.80
N ALA A 170 11.06 16.67 16.35
CA ALA A 170 9.62 16.49 16.21
C ALA A 170 9.22 15.08 16.63
N LYS A 171 8.13 14.98 17.37
CA LYS A 171 7.45 13.73 17.70
C LYS A 171 6.01 13.88 17.26
N VAL A 172 5.59 13.10 16.26
CA VAL A 172 4.29 13.24 15.61
C VAL A 172 3.62 11.88 15.54
N SER A 173 2.31 11.83 15.77
CA SER A 173 1.47 10.68 15.50
C SER A 173 0.19 11.09 14.80
N VAL A 174 -0.11 10.40 13.71
CA VAL A 174 -1.39 10.46 12.99
C VAL A 174 -2.06 9.09 13.02
N THR A 175 -3.38 9.07 13.19
CA THR A 175 -4.18 7.84 13.26
C THR A 175 -5.50 8.01 12.52
N GLY A 176 -5.98 6.94 11.85
CA GLY A 176 -7.26 6.97 11.14
C GLY A 176 -7.28 7.86 9.89
N ILE A 177 -6.11 8.17 9.31
CA ILE A 177 -6.02 8.96 8.09
C ILE A 177 -6.56 8.14 6.91
N ASP A 178 -7.42 8.73 6.08
CA ASP A 178 -7.76 8.15 4.78
C ASP A 178 -6.56 8.25 3.83
N ALA A 179 -5.93 7.10 3.56
CA ALA A 179 -4.78 6.99 2.67
C ALA A 179 -5.07 7.53 1.25
N ALA A 180 -6.33 7.44 0.79
CA ALA A 180 -6.71 7.95 -0.53
C ALA A 180 -6.54 9.46 -0.61
N SER A 181 -6.92 10.19 0.45
CA SER A 181 -6.87 11.66 0.49
C SER A 181 -5.44 12.23 0.48
N LEU A 182 -4.43 11.48 0.93
CA LEU A 182 -3.02 11.89 0.88
C LEU A 182 -2.28 11.44 -0.39
N LEU A 183 -2.65 10.29 -0.96
CA LEU A 183 -1.89 9.63 -2.05
C LEU A 183 -2.55 9.78 -3.43
N SER A 184 -3.55 10.66 -3.56
CA SER A 184 -4.26 10.90 -4.83
C SER A 184 -3.42 11.67 -5.85
N ALA A 185 -2.56 10.95 -6.58
CA ALA A 185 -1.82 11.45 -7.74
C ALA A 185 -2.65 11.43 -9.06
N GLY A 186 -3.90 10.99 -9.03
CA GLY A 186 -4.76 10.88 -10.22
C GLY A 186 -6.16 10.36 -9.91
N ALA A 187 -6.92 10.00 -10.96
CA ALA A 187 -8.34 9.65 -10.87
C ALA A 187 -8.66 8.34 -10.11
N ARG A 188 -7.66 7.54 -9.74
CA ARG A 188 -7.78 6.38 -8.85
C ARG A 188 -6.61 6.41 -7.84
N PRO A 189 -6.89 6.44 -6.53
CA PRO A 189 -5.83 6.34 -5.52
C PRO A 189 -5.09 5.00 -5.64
N PRO A 190 -3.74 4.97 -5.56
CA PRO A 190 -2.98 3.72 -5.62
C PRO A 190 -3.17 2.87 -4.36
N ILE A 191 -3.47 3.51 -3.23
CA ILE A 191 -3.72 2.89 -1.93
C ILE A 191 -4.95 3.55 -1.32
N THR A 192 -5.84 2.74 -0.74
CA THR A 192 -6.97 3.18 0.09
C THR A 192 -6.92 2.43 1.43
N GLY A 193 -7.63 2.93 2.44
CA GLY A 193 -7.69 2.35 3.79
C GLY A 193 -7.27 3.34 4.88
N SER A 194 -7.31 2.88 6.13
CA SER A 194 -6.97 3.68 7.32
C SER A 194 -5.47 3.61 7.62
N LEU A 195 -4.75 4.69 7.33
CA LEU A 195 -3.34 4.91 7.64
C LEU A 195 -3.15 5.40 9.09
N GLY A 196 -2.16 4.84 9.77
CA GLY A 196 -1.60 5.38 11.00
C GLY A 196 -0.08 5.45 10.89
N PHE A 197 0.51 6.54 11.36
CA PHE A 197 1.96 6.76 11.34
C PHE A 197 2.38 7.46 12.63
N ALA A 198 3.50 7.05 13.21
CA ALA A 198 4.10 7.73 14.36
C ALA A 198 5.61 7.76 14.20
N ALA A 199 6.24 8.92 14.41
CA ALA A 199 7.69 9.06 14.31
C ALA A 199 8.24 10.05 15.33
N GLU A 200 9.48 9.81 15.73
CA GLU A 200 10.31 10.73 16.50
C GLU A 200 11.61 10.96 15.71
N ILE A 201 11.84 12.21 15.32
CA ILE A 201 12.96 12.63 14.46
C ILE A 201 13.68 13.84 15.06
N ALA A 202 14.98 13.92 14.82
CA ALA A 202 15.84 15.03 15.20
C ALA A 202 16.87 15.32 14.09
N GLY A 203 17.28 16.57 13.94
CA GLY A 203 18.31 16.98 12.98
C GLY A 203 18.97 18.29 13.38
N ALA A 204 20.09 18.62 12.73
CA ALA A 204 20.82 19.86 12.96
C ALA A 204 21.52 20.36 11.69
N GLY A 205 21.30 21.62 11.29
CA GLY A 205 21.90 22.16 10.08
C GLY A 205 22.07 23.68 10.09
N LEU A 206 23.04 24.16 9.31
CA LEU A 206 23.24 25.60 9.08
C LEU A 206 22.24 26.17 8.05
N SER A 207 21.64 25.31 7.23
CA SER A 207 20.64 25.64 6.20
C SER A 207 19.51 24.60 6.18
N PRO A 208 18.35 24.88 5.55
CA PRO A 208 17.24 23.93 5.47
C PRO A 208 17.63 22.56 4.89
N VAL A 209 18.36 22.51 3.78
CA VAL A 209 18.79 21.23 3.18
C VAL A 209 19.75 20.46 4.10
N ALA A 210 20.62 21.13 4.86
CA ALA A 210 21.49 20.49 5.83
C ALA A 210 20.74 19.99 7.08
N LEU A 211 19.68 20.69 7.49
CA LEU A 211 18.79 20.24 8.56
C LEU A 211 18.03 18.97 8.16
N ILE A 212 17.52 18.91 6.92
CA ILE A 212 16.82 17.73 6.40
C ILE A 212 17.80 16.57 6.16
N GLY A 213 18.96 16.83 5.53
CA GLY A 213 20.02 15.85 5.29
C GLY A 213 20.73 15.32 6.54
N SER A 214 20.47 15.91 7.72
CA SER A 214 20.93 15.41 9.03
C SER A 214 19.84 14.74 9.85
N LEU A 215 18.61 14.62 9.32
CA LEU A 215 17.52 13.98 10.06
C LEU A 215 17.87 12.52 10.38
N GLN A 216 17.68 12.19 11.66
CA GLN A 216 17.84 10.88 12.25
C GLN A 216 16.66 10.59 13.18
N GLY A 217 16.27 9.33 13.30
CA GLY A 217 15.12 8.95 14.13
C GLY A 217 14.52 7.60 13.77
N ALA A 218 13.32 7.36 14.30
CA ALA A 218 12.58 6.13 14.04
C ALA A 218 11.07 6.38 14.09
N GLY A 219 10.31 5.48 13.48
CA GLY A 219 8.87 5.50 13.47
C GLY A 219 8.24 4.15 13.18
N LYS A 220 6.91 4.14 13.18
CA LYS A 220 6.05 3.03 12.80
C LYS A 220 5.01 3.51 11.81
N ILE A 221 4.71 2.67 10.84
CA ILE A 221 3.60 2.84 9.90
C ILE A 221 2.65 1.66 10.06
N SER A 222 1.36 1.91 9.91
CA SER A 222 0.30 0.91 9.97
C SER A 222 -0.78 1.25 8.95
N LEU A 223 -1.35 0.24 8.31
CA LEU A 223 -2.45 0.40 7.37
C LEU A 223 -3.48 -0.68 7.65
N THR A 224 -4.75 -0.28 7.77
CA THR A 224 -5.87 -1.17 8.12
C THR A 224 -6.96 -1.05 7.05
N ASP A 225 -7.60 -2.17 6.72
CA ASP A 225 -8.59 -2.32 5.63
C ASP A 225 -8.07 -1.76 4.30
N ALA A 226 -6.83 -2.12 3.99
CA ALA A 226 -6.07 -1.62 2.86
C ALA A 226 -6.52 -2.23 1.54
N GLN A 227 -6.63 -1.40 0.50
CA GLN A 227 -6.73 -1.87 -0.88
C GLN A 227 -5.64 -1.21 -1.72
N PHE A 228 -4.77 -2.03 -2.30
CA PHE A 228 -3.70 -1.60 -3.20
C PHE A 228 -4.15 -1.83 -4.64
N ALA A 229 -4.37 -0.74 -5.38
CA ALA A 229 -4.69 -0.82 -6.80
C ALA A 229 -3.47 -1.30 -7.60
N GLY A 230 -3.71 -2.07 -8.65
CA GLY A 230 -2.64 -2.52 -9.55
C GLY A 230 -1.79 -3.67 -9.01
N LEU A 231 -2.31 -4.47 -8.06
CA LEU A 231 -1.66 -5.65 -7.47
C LEU A 231 -2.55 -6.91 -7.51
N ASP A 232 -3.31 -7.13 -8.59
CA ASP A 232 -4.22 -8.29 -8.70
C ASP A 232 -3.47 -9.65 -8.63
N PRO A 233 -3.75 -10.52 -7.63
CA PRO A 233 -3.19 -11.88 -7.54
C PRO A 233 -3.42 -12.74 -8.78
N ARG A 234 -4.49 -12.49 -9.54
CA ARG A 234 -4.86 -13.26 -10.74
C ARG A 234 -3.88 -13.03 -11.91
N ALA A 235 -2.91 -12.13 -11.77
CA ALA A 235 -1.81 -11.97 -12.73
C ALA A 235 -1.09 -13.29 -13.03
N PHE A 236 -0.88 -14.15 -12.02
CA PHE A 236 -0.30 -15.48 -12.19
C PHE A 236 -1.13 -16.40 -13.11
N ASP A 237 -2.45 -16.36 -13.01
CA ASP A 237 -3.36 -17.17 -13.83
C ASP A 237 -3.59 -16.56 -15.21
N ALA A 238 -3.50 -15.22 -15.33
CA ALA A 238 -3.59 -14.52 -16.61
C ALA A 238 -2.39 -14.84 -17.51
N VAL A 239 -1.16 -14.70 -16.99
CA VAL A 239 0.06 -15.01 -17.76
C VAL A 239 0.17 -16.51 -18.08
N THR A 240 -0.19 -17.37 -17.12
CA THR A 240 -0.29 -18.82 -17.30
C THR A 240 -1.20 -19.17 -18.48
N ARG A 241 -2.45 -18.69 -18.46
CA ARG A 241 -3.42 -18.99 -19.52
C ARG A 241 -3.00 -18.43 -20.87
N ALA A 242 -2.36 -17.26 -20.91
CA ALA A 242 -1.88 -16.68 -22.15
C ALA A 242 -0.80 -17.57 -22.82
N VAL A 243 0.16 -18.09 -22.04
CA VAL A 243 1.17 -19.03 -22.55
C VAL A 243 0.55 -20.38 -22.94
N ASP A 244 -0.36 -20.92 -22.14
CA ASP A 244 -1.07 -22.17 -22.46
C ASP A 244 -1.95 -22.05 -23.74
N GLN A 245 -2.36 -20.82 -24.10
CA GLN A 245 -3.05 -20.45 -25.35
C GLN A 245 -2.12 -20.12 -26.52
N GLY A 246 -0.80 -20.25 -26.36
CA GLY A 246 0.18 -20.06 -27.44
C GLY A 246 0.86 -18.68 -27.49
N LEU A 247 0.78 -17.86 -26.44
CA LEU A 247 1.62 -16.67 -26.32
C LEU A 247 3.12 -17.09 -26.27
N PRO A 248 3.98 -16.57 -27.16
CA PRO A 248 5.41 -16.82 -27.09
C PRO A 248 6.01 -16.29 -25.78
N ILE A 249 6.85 -17.10 -25.14
CA ILE A 249 7.55 -16.75 -23.89
C ILE A 249 8.72 -15.81 -24.23
N ASP A 250 8.39 -14.53 -24.41
CA ASP A 250 9.31 -13.42 -24.58
C ASP A 250 9.18 -12.46 -23.39
N ALA A 251 10.30 -11.97 -22.85
CA ALA A 251 10.31 -11.15 -21.64
C ALA A 251 9.46 -9.88 -21.78
N GLY A 252 9.48 -9.22 -22.94
CA GLY A 252 8.68 -8.04 -23.21
C GLY A 252 7.18 -8.36 -23.26
N ARG A 253 6.78 -9.44 -23.94
CA ARG A 253 5.37 -9.90 -23.98
C ARG A 253 4.86 -10.33 -22.61
N ILE A 254 5.65 -11.11 -21.87
CA ILE A 254 5.31 -11.58 -20.52
C ILE A 254 5.17 -10.38 -19.57
N SER A 255 6.12 -9.44 -19.56
CA SER A 255 6.04 -8.22 -18.73
C SER A 255 4.80 -7.37 -19.05
N ASN A 256 4.44 -7.22 -20.33
CA ASN A 256 3.23 -6.52 -20.75
C ASN A 256 1.94 -7.21 -20.29
N VAL A 257 1.86 -8.53 -20.36
CA VAL A 257 0.69 -9.30 -19.89
C VAL A 257 0.57 -9.25 -18.37
N VAL A 258 1.68 -9.41 -17.65
CA VAL A 258 1.72 -9.34 -16.18
C VAL A 258 1.33 -7.95 -15.69
N SER A 259 1.91 -6.89 -16.25
CA SER A 259 1.61 -5.50 -15.87
C SER A 259 0.12 -5.17 -16.05
N LYS A 260 -0.46 -5.49 -17.23
CA LYS A 260 -1.89 -5.29 -17.49
C LYS A 260 -2.79 -6.12 -16.57
N ALA A 261 -2.39 -7.35 -16.25
CA ALA A 261 -3.17 -8.20 -15.35
C ALA A 261 -3.14 -7.67 -13.91
N LEU A 262 -1.98 -7.24 -13.42
CA LEU A 262 -1.83 -6.57 -12.13
C LEU A 262 -2.68 -5.31 -12.04
N GLU A 263 -2.62 -4.44 -13.06
CA GLU A 263 -3.40 -3.20 -13.22
C GLU A 263 -4.93 -3.41 -13.28
N SER A 264 -5.39 -4.60 -13.66
CA SER A 264 -6.83 -4.90 -13.84
C SER A 264 -7.62 -5.06 -12.54
N GLY A 265 -6.95 -5.10 -11.40
CA GLY A 265 -7.57 -5.32 -10.10
C GLY A 265 -6.77 -4.74 -8.92
N GLN A 266 -6.98 -5.32 -7.75
CA GLN A 266 -6.48 -4.79 -6.48
C GLN A 266 -6.19 -5.90 -5.47
N LEU A 267 -5.24 -5.66 -4.57
CA LEU A 267 -4.94 -6.52 -3.43
C LEU A 267 -5.61 -5.96 -2.17
N SER A 268 -6.37 -6.78 -1.45
CA SER A 268 -6.98 -6.40 -0.16
C SER A 268 -6.21 -7.00 1.01
N ILE A 269 -5.76 -6.16 1.94
CA ILE A 269 -4.97 -6.53 3.13
C ILE A 269 -5.69 -5.97 4.37
N LYS A 270 -6.03 -6.84 5.32
CA LYS A 270 -6.79 -6.44 6.53
C LYS A 270 -5.98 -5.51 7.43
N ARG A 271 -4.72 -5.84 7.69
CA ARG A 271 -3.80 -5.03 8.48
C ARG A 271 -2.37 -5.33 8.08
N VAL A 272 -1.54 -4.30 8.07
CA VAL A 272 -0.10 -4.41 7.94
C VAL A 272 0.57 -3.35 8.82
N GLU A 273 1.70 -3.69 9.42
CA GLU A 273 2.53 -2.79 10.23
C GLU A 273 3.99 -2.88 9.79
N GLY A 274 4.70 -1.76 9.85
CA GLY A 274 6.12 -1.67 9.49
C GLY A 274 6.87 -0.69 10.37
N THR A 275 8.19 -0.87 10.48
CA THR A 275 9.06 0.10 11.15
C THR A 275 9.78 0.96 10.12
N VAL A 276 9.99 2.22 10.47
CA VAL A 276 10.71 3.18 9.64
C VAL A 276 11.92 3.64 10.44
N ALA A 277 13.12 3.55 9.85
CA ALA A 277 14.31 4.22 10.35
C ALA A 277 14.52 5.52 9.57
N VAL A 278 15.09 6.54 10.20
CA VAL A 278 15.55 7.76 9.52
C VAL A 278 17.02 7.96 9.84
N SER A 279 17.85 8.16 8.83
CA SER A 279 19.28 8.41 8.98
C SER A 279 19.80 9.24 7.81
N ALA A 280 20.55 10.30 8.11
CA ALA A 280 21.12 11.23 7.12
C ALA A 280 20.09 11.71 6.08
N GLY A 281 18.89 12.09 6.55
CA GLY A 281 17.81 12.56 5.68
C GLY A 281 17.12 11.47 4.84
N ARG A 282 17.48 10.20 4.99
CA ARG A 282 16.82 9.09 4.31
C ARG A 282 15.89 8.32 5.25
N MET A 283 14.63 8.23 4.89
CA MET A 283 13.69 7.29 5.50
C MET A 283 13.89 5.91 4.87
N GLN A 284 13.94 4.86 5.69
CA GLN A 284 14.00 3.47 5.27
C GLN A 284 12.87 2.69 5.92
N LEU A 285 12.02 2.08 5.11
CA LEU A 285 11.01 1.11 5.54
C LEU A 285 11.68 -0.26 5.68
N SER A 286 11.52 -0.91 6.84
CA SER A 286 11.96 -2.29 7.06
C SER A 286 11.32 -3.25 6.06
N HIS A 287 11.82 -4.48 5.95
CA HIS A 287 11.06 -5.52 5.24
C HIS A 287 9.74 -5.78 5.97
N VAL A 288 8.63 -5.59 5.26
CA VAL A 288 7.27 -5.80 5.74
C VAL A 288 6.60 -6.84 4.85
N ALA A 289 5.90 -7.80 5.45
CA ALA A 289 5.07 -8.77 4.74
C ALA A 289 3.62 -8.68 5.22
N ALA A 290 2.67 -8.91 4.32
CA ALA A 290 1.24 -8.84 4.58
C ALA A 290 0.50 -9.96 3.85
N ASP A 291 -0.22 -10.78 4.62
CA ASP A 291 -1.09 -11.82 4.09
C ASP A 291 -2.37 -11.20 3.51
N ALA A 292 -2.64 -11.49 2.23
CA ALA A 292 -3.92 -11.29 1.59
C ALA A 292 -4.60 -12.65 1.34
N LYS A 293 -5.86 -12.64 0.90
CA LYS A 293 -6.65 -13.86 0.71
C LYS A 293 -6.01 -14.88 -0.26
N ASP A 294 -5.42 -14.38 -1.35
CA ASP A 294 -4.97 -15.20 -2.49
C ASP A 294 -3.46 -15.01 -2.82
N ALA A 295 -2.75 -14.18 -2.04
CA ALA A 295 -1.32 -13.89 -2.19
C ALA A 295 -0.71 -13.32 -0.89
N VAL A 296 0.61 -13.31 -0.79
CA VAL A 296 1.37 -12.54 0.20
C VAL A 296 2.04 -11.36 -0.51
N LEU A 297 1.97 -10.16 0.05
CA LEU A 297 2.71 -8.99 -0.43
C LEU A 297 3.84 -8.68 0.54
N SER A 298 5.07 -8.61 0.03
CA SER A 298 6.20 -8.01 0.75
C SER A 298 6.58 -6.65 0.15
N LEU A 299 7.00 -5.72 1.00
CA LEU A 299 7.40 -4.37 0.65
C LEU A 299 8.61 -3.95 1.51
N TYR A 300 9.57 -3.28 0.89
CA TYR A 300 10.63 -2.51 1.55
C TYR A 300 11.05 -1.35 0.65
N GLY A 301 11.74 -0.35 1.19
CA GLY A 301 12.18 0.77 0.36
C GLY A 301 12.79 1.93 1.13
N ASN A 302 13.28 2.90 0.39
CA ASN A 302 13.87 4.12 0.90
C ASN A 302 13.22 5.34 0.24
N LEU A 303 13.08 6.42 1.00
CA LEU A 303 12.69 7.75 0.53
C LEU A 303 13.75 8.74 0.99
N ASP A 304 14.35 9.47 0.07
CA ASP A 304 15.25 10.56 0.39
C ASP A 304 14.43 11.85 0.62
N LEU A 305 14.58 12.46 1.80
CA LEU A 305 13.81 13.64 2.20
C LEU A 305 14.37 14.94 1.58
N THR A 306 15.59 14.91 1.03
CA THR A 306 16.24 16.11 0.50
C THR A 306 15.72 16.48 -0.89
N ASP A 307 15.37 15.50 -1.71
CA ASP A 307 14.86 15.68 -3.07
C ASP A 307 13.47 15.03 -3.32
N GLY A 308 13.01 14.15 -2.43
CA GLY A 308 11.76 13.41 -2.57
C GLY A 308 11.87 12.14 -3.42
N SER A 309 13.08 11.64 -3.69
CA SER A 309 13.33 10.43 -4.47
C SER A 309 12.96 9.15 -3.71
N LEU A 310 12.05 8.36 -4.29
CA LEU A 310 11.64 7.03 -3.83
C LEU A 310 12.44 5.94 -4.56
N ASP A 311 12.86 4.92 -3.80
CA ASP A 311 13.32 3.63 -4.33
C ASP A 311 12.73 2.50 -3.46
N ALA A 312 11.64 1.89 -3.94
CA ALA A 312 10.90 0.85 -3.22
C ALA A 312 10.71 -0.42 -4.05
N TYR A 313 10.66 -1.55 -3.37
CA TYR A 313 10.62 -2.89 -3.93
C TYR A 313 9.43 -3.64 -3.37
N LEU A 314 8.63 -4.24 -4.26
CA LEU A 314 7.46 -5.03 -3.92
C LEU A 314 7.61 -6.45 -4.47
N VAL A 315 7.25 -7.43 -3.66
CA VAL A 315 7.23 -8.85 -4.05
C VAL A 315 5.83 -9.36 -3.82
N LEU A 316 5.16 -9.78 -4.90
CA LEU A 316 3.87 -10.46 -4.81
C LEU A 316 4.11 -11.96 -4.97
N SER A 317 3.79 -12.72 -3.92
CA SER A 317 3.94 -14.18 -3.87
C SER A 317 2.57 -14.85 -3.92
N GLY A 318 2.34 -15.74 -4.89
CA GLY A 318 1.10 -16.52 -4.94
C GLY A 318 1.07 -17.59 -3.85
N LEU A 319 -0.11 -17.89 -3.29
CA LEU A 319 -0.24 -18.98 -2.31
C LEU A 319 0.07 -20.34 -2.97
N SER A 320 1.17 -20.96 -2.56
CA SER A 320 1.69 -22.19 -3.16
C SER A 320 1.00 -23.44 -2.60
N GLN A 321 0.56 -24.34 -3.48
CA GLN A 321 -0.01 -25.65 -3.13
C GLN A 321 0.81 -26.81 -3.75
N ALA A 322 2.12 -26.83 -3.44
CA ALA A 322 3.07 -27.92 -3.68
C ALA A 322 3.39 -28.30 -5.15
N ALA A 323 4.55 -28.95 -5.34
CA ALA A 323 5.13 -29.49 -6.59
C ALA A 323 5.07 -28.55 -7.82
N GLY A 324 6.13 -27.75 -8.00
CA GLY A 324 6.23 -26.76 -9.11
C GLY A 324 5.81 -25.35 -8.71
N ALA A 325 6.14 -24.94 -7.48
CA ALA A 325 5.78 -23.67 -6.87
C ALA A 325 5.90 -22.48 -7.83
N ARG A 326 4.86 -21.63 -7.86
CA ARG A 326 4.84 -20.42 -8.69
C ARG A 326 5.95 -19.47 -8.21
N PRO A 327 6.75 -18.89 -9.11
CA PRO A 327 7.75 -17.89 -8.74
C PRO A 327 7.07 -16.58 -8.34
N ASP A 328 7.78 -15.75 -7.59
CA ASP A 328 7.30 -14.42 -7.22
C ASP A 328 7.26 -13.45 -8.42
N ILE A 329 6.39 -12.45 -8.32
CA ILE A 329 6.43 -11.27 -9.20
C ILE A 329 7.15 -10.14 -8.45
N PHE A 330 8.34 -9.77 -8.93
CA PHE A 330 9.14 -8.67 -8.40
C PHE A 330 8.81 -7.37 -9.12
N MET A 331 8.71 -6.29 -8.36
CA MET A 331 8.37 -4.96 -8.87
C MET A 331 9.23 -3.90 -8.18
N ALA A 332 9.54 -2.82 -8.88
CA ALA A 332 10.20 -1.66 -8.29
C ALA A 332 9.40 -0.39 -8.59
N LEU A 333 9.45 0.57 -7.66
CA LEU A 333 8.93 1.93 -7.77
C LEU A 333 10.09 2.90 -7.60
N LYS A 334 10.41 3.69 -8.64
CA LYS A 334 11.54 4.62 -8.64
C LYS A 334 11.19 6.00 -9.19
N GLY A 335 11.76 7.04 -8.60
CA GLY A 335 11.58 8.44 -9.00
C GLY A 335 10.88 9.28 -7.93
N PRO A 336 10.34 10.47 -8.27
CA PRO A 336 9.70 11.35 -7.30
C PRO A 336 8.51 10.67 -6.60
N VAL A 337 8.43 10.77 -5.27
CA VAL A 337 7.39 10.10 -4.45
C VAL A 337 5.95 10.44 -4.85
N ALA A 338 5.72 11.62 -5.45
CA ALA A 338 4.41 12.04 -5.95
C ALA A 338 3.99 11.35 -7.27
N ALA A 339 4.95 10.82 -8.04
CA ALA A 339 4.70 10.18 -9.34
C ALA A 339 5.81 9.15 -9.68
N PRO A 340 5.96 8.06 -8.90
CA PRO A 340 7.00 7.08 -9.12
C PRO A 340 6.74 6.24 -10.38
N SER A 341 7.81 5.96 -11.14
CA SER A 341 7.77 5.00 -12.24
C SER A 341 7.78 3.57 -11.72
N ARG A 342 6.98 2.68 -12.30
CA ARG A 342 6.90 1.25 -11.95
C ARG A 342 7.61 0.39 -12.99
N SER A 343 8.37 -0.60 -12.53
CA SER A 343 8.84 -1.71 -13.36
C SER A 343 8.42 -3.06 -12.76
N VAL A 344 8.37 -4.09 -13.61
CA VAL A 344 8.04 -5.47 -13.24
C VAL A 344 9.11 -6.38 -13.82
N ASP A 345 9.82 -7.11 -12.95
CA ASP A 345 10.75 -8.15 -13.35
C ASP A 345 10.01 -9.49 -13.49
N VAL A 346 10.21 -10.11 -14.66
CA VAL A 346 9.58 -11.37 -15.06
C VAL A 346 10.60 -12.45 -15.44
N ALA A 347 11.89 -12.29 -15.09
CA ALA A 347 12.94 -13.24 -15.42
C ALA A 347 12.66 -14.64 -14.82
N ALA A 348 12.42 -14.71 -13.51
CA ALA A 348 12.08 -15.96 -12.82
C ALA A 348 10.77 -16.58 -13.34
N LEU A 349 9.75 -15.74 -13.58
CA LEU A 349 8.47 -16.14 -14.15
C LEU A 349 8.61 -16.73 -15.56
N SER A 350 9.43 -16.13 -16.43
CA SER A 350 9.67 -16.60 -17.79
C SER A 350 10.41 -17.95 -17.81
N GLY A 351 11.38 -18.14 -16.90
CA GLY A 351 12.06 -19.42 -16.71
C GLY A 351 11.11 -20.54 -16.28
N TRP A 352 10.26 -20.27 -15.28
CA TRP A 352 9.24 -21.22 -14.80
C TRP A 352 8.20 -21.56 -15.88
N LEU A 353 7.71 -20.55 -16.61
CA LEU A 353 6.78 -20.75 -17.74
C LEU A 353 7.41 -21.62 -18.84
N THR A 354 8.71 -21.47 -19.10
CA THR A 354 9.44 -22.27 -20.09
C THR A 354 9.51 -23.74 -19.68
N LEU A 355 9.93 -24.02 -18.44
CA LEU A 355 9.97 -25.39 -17.92
C LEU A 355 8.57 -26.04 -17.95
N ARG A 356 7.55 -25.32 -17.47
CA ARG A 356 6.17 -25.82 -17.46
C ARG A 356 5.60 -26.02 -18.87
N ALA A 357 5.96 -25.19 -19.85
CA ALA A 357 5.58 -25.40 -21.25
C ALA A 357 6.18 -26.70 -21.82
N ILE A 358 7.45 -26.99 -21.51
CA ILE A 358 8.13 -28.24 -21.88
C ILE A 358 7.43 -29.45 -21.23
N GLU A 359 7.13 -29.38 -19.94
CA GLU A 359 6.39 -30.45 -19.23
C GLU A 359 4.98 -30.68 -19.80
N ASN A 360 4.24 -29.60 -20.10
CA ASN A 360 2.92 -29.68 -20.71
C ASN A 360 2.99 -30.27 -22.13
N GLN A 361 4.02 -29.94 -22.91
CA GLN A 361 4.24 -30.50 -24.24
C GLN A 361 4.61 -31.99 -24.16
N ALA A 362 5.46 -32.39 -23.21
CA ALA A 362 5.79 -33.80 -22.97
C ALA A 362 4.55 -34.62 -22.58
N LYS A 363 3.68 -34.09 -21.70
CA LYS A 363 2.39 -34.72 -21.35
C LYS A 363 1.47 -34.86 -22.56
N ARG A 364 1.32 -33.83 -23.39
CA ARG A 364 0.53 -33.89 -24.63
C ARG A 364 1.05 -34.94 -25.60
N ILE A 365 2.37 -35.07 -25.76
CA ILE A 365 2.98 -36.13 -26.59
C ILE A 365 2.64 -37.51 -26.03
N GLN A 366 2.81 -37.73 -24.72
CA GLN A 366 2.46 -39.01 -24.06
C GLN A 366 0.96 -39.35 -24.18
N GLU A 367 0.08 -38.35 -24.13
CA GLU A 367 -1.36 -38.55 -24.35
C GLU A 367 -1.69 -38.97 -25.79
N VAL A 368 -1.04 -38.36 -26.78
CA VAL A 368 -1.17 -38.73 -28.20
C VAL A 368 -0.60 -40.13 -28.46
N GLU A 369 0.57 -40.46 -27.93
CA GLU A 369 1.18 -41.79 -28.03
C GLU A 369 0.26 -42.86 -27.41
N ARG A 370 -0.29 -42.62 -26.21
CA ARG A 370 -1.27 -43.52 -25.56
C ARG A 370 -2.60 -43.61 -26.31
N ALA A 371 -2.99 -42.58 -27.05
CA ALA A 371 -4.17 -42.64 -27.92
C ALA A 371 -3.89 -43.50 -29.17
N GLN A 372 -2.73 -43.31 -29.81
CA GLN A 372 -2.30 -44.10 -30.96
C GLN A 372 -2.10 -45.58 -30.62
N GLN A 373 -1.49 -45.90 -29.48
CA GLN A 373 -1.34 -47.27 -28.98
C GLN A 373 -2.71 -47.95 -28.83
N ARG A 374 -3.69 -47.29 -28.18
CA ARG A 374 -5.05 -47.84 -28.04
C ARG A 374 -5.76 -48.05 -29.39
N ILE A 375 -5.56 -47.17 -30.37
CA ILE A 375 -6.11 -47.35 -31.72
C ILE A 375 -5.49 -48.59 -32.38
N GLN A 376 -4.15 -48.75 -32.31
CA GLN A 376 -3.46 -49.92 -32.85
C GLN A 376 -3.88 -51.22 -32.17
N GLU A 377 -4.06 -51.23 -30.85
CA GLU A 377 -4.56 -52.38 -30.10
C GLU A 377 -5.99 -52.77 -30.53
N MET A 378 -6.87 -51.80 -30.73
CA MET A 378 -8.24 -52.04 -31.23
C MET A 378 -8.23 -52.59 -32.67
N GLU A 379 -7.41 -52.05 -33.57
CA GLU A 379 -7.26 -52.59 -34.92
C GLU A 379 -6.71 -54.03 -34.92
N GLN A 380 -5.73 -54.34 -34.07
CA GLN A 380 -5.21 -55.70 -33.92
C GLN A 380 -6.24 -56.65 -33.29
N ALA A 381 -7.09 -56.17 -32.38
CA ALA A 381 -8.20 -56.95 -31.85
C ALA A 381 -9.24 -57.24 -32.93
N GLN A 382 -9.64 -56.23 -33.74
CA GLN A 382 -10.55 -56.41 -34.87
C GLN A 382 -10.00 -57.38 -35.92
N LYS A 383 -8.71 -57.27 -36.29
CA LYS A 383 -8.05 -58.20 -37.22
C LYS A 383 -8.09 -59.64 -36.70
N ARG A 384 -7.79 -59.86 -35.41
CA ARG A 384 -7.89 -61.19 -34.77
C ARG A 384 -9.32 -61.73 -34.78
N ILE A 385 -10.33 -60.90 -34.50
CA ILE A 385 -11.74 -61.31 -34.59
C ILE A 385 -12.10 -61.70 -36.04
N GLN A 386 -11.70 -60.91 -37.03
CA GLN A 386 -11.94 -61.23 -38.45
C GLN A 386 -11.20 -62.51 -38.90
N GLU A 387 -10.00 -62.78 -38.41
CA GLU A 387 -9.27 -64.03 -38.68
C GLU A 387 -9.96 -65.24 -38.05
N ILE A 388 -10.45 -65.12 -36.81
CA ILE A 388 -11.24 -66.16 -36.14
C ILE A 388 -12.54 -66.43 -36.93
N GLU A 389 -13.27 -65.39 -37.33
CA GLU A 389 -14.47 -65.54 -38.17
C GLU A 389 -14.15 -66.18 -39.52
N ARG A 390 -13.05 -65.78 -40.19
CA ARG A 390 -12.64 -66.39 -41.47
C ARG A 390 -12.28 -67.85 -41.30
N ALA A 391 -11.55 -68.21 -40.24
CA ALA A 391 -11.21 -69.59 -39.92
C ALA A 391 -12.46 -70.43 -39.58
N GLN A 392 -13.46 -69.85 -38.91
CA GLN A 392 -14.77 -70.48 -38.68
C GLN A 392 -15.51 -70.72 -40.00
N ARG A 393 -15.68 -69.69 -40.84
CA ARG A 393 -16.33 -69.83 -42.16
C ARG A 393 -15.61 -70.84 -43.08
N GLN A 394 -14.28 -70.91 -43.00
CA GLN A 394 -13.49 -71.91 -43.73
C GLN A 394 -13.71 -73.33 -43.19
N ARG A 395 -13.83 -73.53 -41.87
CA ARG A 395 -14.19 -74.83 -41.29
C ARG A 395 -15.61 -75.26 -41.67
N GLU A 396 -16.56 -74.33 -41.67
CA GLU A 396 -17.94 -74.57 -42.10
C GLU A 396 -18.02 -74.96 -43.59
N SER A 397 -17.20 -74.35 -44.45
CA SER A 397 -17.16 -74.67 -45.90
C SER A 397 -16.22 -75.82 -46.30
N GLN A 398 -15.35 -76.28 -45.40
CA GLN A 398 -14.52 -77.49 -45.60
C GLN A 398 -15.09 -78.76 -44.95
N THR A 399 -16.28 -78.69 -44.34
CA THR A 399 -16.97 -79.88 -43.81
C THR A 399 -17.52 -80.72 -44.97
N PRO A 400 -17.03 -81.95 -45.22
CA PRO A 400 -17.59 -82.80 -46.27
C PRO A 400 -18.95 -83.33 -45.85
N LEU A 401 -19.84 -83.55 -46.84
CA LEU A 401 -21.05 -84.35 -46.67
C LEU A 401 -20.69 -85.84 -46.47
N SER A 402 -20.25 -86.18 -45.25
CA SER A 402 -20.11 -87.58 -44.83
C SER A 402 -21.50 -88.21 -44.72
N LYS A 403 -21.71 -89.32 -45.42
CA LYS A 403 -22.89 -90.17 -45.25
C LYS A 403 -22.91 -90.77 -43.83
N SER A 404 -24.13 -90.95 -43.34
CA SER A 404 -24.55 -91.53 -42.07
C SER A 404 -23.60 -92.52 -41.39
N GLU A 405 -23.30 -92.26 -40.12
CA GLU A 405 -23.05 -93.31 -39.12
C GLU A 405 -23.95 -93.07 -37.90
N GLN A 406 -24.29 -94.14 -37.19
CA GLN A 406 -25.50 -94.20 -36.35
C GLN A 406 -25.38 -93.43 -35.03
N ALA A 407 -26.49 -92.85 -34.59
CA ALA A 407 -26.61 -92.26 -33.25
C ALA A 407 -26.53 -93.36 -32.16
N PRO A 408 -25.71 -93.19 -31.12
CA PRO A 408 -25.85 -93.96 -29.88
C PRO A 408 -27.21 -93.65 -29.22
N ALA A 409 -27.83 -94.67 -28.65
CA ALA A 409 -29.17 -94.54 -28.05
C ALA A 409 -29.19 -93.57 -26.86
N LEU A 410 -30.29 -92.81 -26.76
CA LEU A 410 -30.59 -91.94 -25.62
C LEU A 410 -30.70 -92.76 -24.31
N PRO A 411 -30.10 -92.32 -23.20
CA PRO A 411 -30.55 -92.77 -21.88
C PRO A 411 -32.00 -92.29 -21.63
N PRO A 412 -32.80 -93.03 -20.84
CA PRO A 412 -34.23 -92.76 -20.68
C PRO A 412 -34.52 -91.44 -19.94
N PRO A 413 -35.73 -90.85 -20.12
CA PRO A 413 -36.07 -89.57 -19.50
C PRO A 413 -36.15 -89.68 -17.97
N VAL A 414 -35.56 -88.72 -17.26
CA VAL A 414 -35.83 -88.51 -15.83
C VAL A 414 -37.05 -87.61 -15.72
N ASP A 415 -38.16 -88.20 -15.31
CA ASP A 415 -39.43 -87.52 -15.09
C ASP A 415 -39.43 -86.84 -13.71
N ILE A 416 -39.61 -85.51 -13.68
CA ILE A 416 -39.68 -84.72 -12.43
C ILE A 416 -41.07 -84.07 -12.37
N GLY A 417 -42.02 -84.83 -11.82
CA GLY A 417 -43.35 -84.35 -11.49
C GLY A 417 -43.36 -83.30 -10.37
N PRO A 418 -44.42 -82.46 -10.26
CA PRO A 418 -44.44 -81.30 -9.38
C PRO A 418 -45.09 -81.53 -7.99
N THR A 419 -45.07 -80.48 -7.16
CA THR A 419 -45.84 -80.24 -5.90
C THR A 419 -45.32 -80.89 -4.60
N PRO A 420 -45.64 -80.37 -3.38
CA PRO A 420 -46.69 -79.40 -3.04
C PRO A 420 -46.31 -78.20 -2.14
N VAL A 421 -47.27 -77.27 -2.03
CA VAL A 421 -47.28 -76.10 -1.13
C VAL A 421 -48.06 -76.42 0.16
N PRO A 422 -47.52 -76.03 1.32
CA PRO A 422 -48.28 -75.39 2.40
C PRO A 422 -47.64 -74.01 2.73
N GLY A 423 -48.29 -73.02 3.34
CA GLY A 423 -49.61 -72.89 3.95
C GLY A 423 -49.59 -71.61 4.82
N ARG A 424 -50.69 -70.84 4.91
CA ARG A 424 -50.69 -69.49 5.54
C ARG A 424 -50.41 -69.49 7.05
N GLN A 425 -49.56 -68.53 7.49
CA GLN A 425 -49.62 -67.69 8.72
C GLN A 425 -48.32 -66.85 8.81
N SER A 426 -48.22 -65.66 9.41
CA SER A 426 -49.23 -64.63 9.76
C SER A 426 -48.55 -63.25 9.97
N GLN A 427 -49.33 -62.17 10.14
CA GLN A 427 -48.86 -60.87 10.68
C GLN A 427 -49.02 -60.85 12.23
N PRO A 428 -48.27 -60.03 13.01
CA PRO A 428 -48.49 -58.58 13.00
C PRO A 428 -47.31 -57.62 13.33
N ALA A 429 -47.56 -56.34 13.02
CA ALA A 429 -47.19 -55.11 13.74
C ALA A 429 -45.72 -54.78 14.12
N ALA A 430 -45.18 -53.84 13.36
CA ALA A 430 -44.54 -52.58 13.79
C ALA A 430 -44.08 -52.39 15.25
N SER A 431 -42.83 -51.92 15.40
CA SER A 431 -42.51 -50.83 16.33
C SER A 431 -41.40 -49.93 15.77
N VAL A 432 -41.62 -48.62 15.85
CA VAL A 432 -40.68 -47.56 15.45
C VAL A 432 -39.85 -47.19 16.70
N GLY A 433 -38.54 -46.96 16.54
CA GLY A 433 -37.64 -46.47 17.58
C GLY A 433 -36.59 -45.53 16.97
N PRO A 434 -36.18 -44.42 17.64
CA PRO A 434 -35.78 -43.22 16.91
C PRO A 434 -34.28 -42.99 16.75
N GLN A 435 -34.01 -41.93 15.98
CA GLN A 435 -32.78 -41.17 15.78
C GLN A 435 -31.83 -41.06 16.99
N ASN A 436 -30.53 -41.02 16.69
CA ASN A 436 -29.71 -39.81 16.84
C ASN A 436 -28.74 -39.71 15.67
#